data_AF-A0A920PKA2-F1
#
_entry.id   AF-A0A920PKA2-F1
#
_cell.length_a   1.000
_cell.length_b   1.000
_cell.length_c   1.000
_cell.angle_alpha   90.00
_cell.angle_beta   90.00
_cell.angle_gamma   90.00
#
_symmetry.space_group_name_H-M   'P 1'
#
loop_
_entity.id
_entity.type
_entity.pdbx_description
1 polymer ?
#
loop_
_entity_poly.entity_id
_entity_poly.type
_entity_poly.pdbx_seq_one_letter_code
_entity_poly.pdbx_strand_id
1 'polypeptide(L)'
;MFSFINHLIETYDVDDRKTFLSGTSMGGFGTWATAHEFPDMFAGIVPVSGGVSEINQYQAHRFQHLPVWAFHNRGDEIVRYGDSERMIESINEQGGNAKLTVYEEDSHDADVTYQNIDLYHWLLSL
;
A
#
# COMPACT_ATOMS: atom_id res chain seq x y z
N MET A 1 3.17 -12.46 10.45
CA MET A 1 3.06 -10.99 10.38
C MET A 1 2.29 -10.45 11.57
N PHE A 2 0.99 -10.76 11.71
CA PHE A 2 0.12 -10.33 12.83
C PHE A 2 0.76 -10.51 14.23
N SER A 3 1.24 -11.72 14.55
CA SER A 3 1.85 -12.01 15.85
C SER A 3 3.11 -11.20 16.15
N PHE A 4 3.89 -10.84 15.12
CA PHE A 4 5.09 -10.03 15.27
C PHE A 4 4.74 -8.56 15.52
N ILE A 5 3.80 -8.01 14.74
CA ILE A 5 3.32 -6.62 14.91
C ILE A 5 2.70 -6.44 16.30
N ASN A 6 1.82 -7.35 16.73
CA ASN A 6 1.23 -7.27 18.06
C ASN A 6 2.27 -7.38 19.17
N HIS A 7 3.28 -8.26 19.00
CA HIS A 7 4.36 -8.34 19.96
C HIS A 7 5.12 -7.01 20.09
N LEU A 8 5.38 -6.31 18.98
CA LEU A 8 6.02 -4.99 19.01
C LEU A 8 5.13 -3.95 19.70
N ILE A 9 3.83 -3.92 19.39
CA ILE A 9 2.86 -3.00 20.02
C ILE A 9 2.77 -3.24 21.53
N GLU A 10 2.78 -4.51 21.97
CA GLU A 10 2.72 -4.86 23.39
C GLU A 10 4.05 -4.59 24.13
N THR A 11 5.18 -4.64 23.43
CA THR A 11 6.52 -4.53 24.01
C THR A 11 7.03 -3.10 24.07
N TYR A 12 6.60 -2.25 23.13
CA TYR A 12 7.08 -0.89 22.97
C TYR A 12 5.91 0.11 23.08
N ASP A 13 6.19 1.38 23.39
CA ASP A 13 5.19 2.45 23.46
C ASP A 13 4.79 2.91 22.03
N VAL A 14 4.05 2.04 21.33
CA VAL A 14 3.56 2.24 19.97
C VAL A 14 2.08 2.60 20.02
N ASP A 15 1.70 3.71 19.37
CA ASP A 15 0.28 4.01 19.10
C ASP A 15 -0.18 3.08 17.97
N ASP A 16 -0.93 2.04 18.32
CA ASP A 16 -1.43 1.03 17.39
C ASP A 16 -2.32 1.65 16.29
N ARG A 17 -3.01 2.74 16.60
CA ARG A 17 -3.81 3.55 15.65
C ARG A 17 -2.97 4.32 14.64
N LYS A 18 -1.64 4.34 14.79
CA LYS A 18 -0.69 4.96 13.85
C LYS A 18 0.31 3.96 13.29
N THR A 19 -0.13 2.71 13.15
CA THR A 19 0.65 1.67 12.47
C THR A 19 0.41 1.76 10.97
N PHE A 20 1.48 1.82 10.17
CA PHE A 20 1.42 1.89 8.71
C PHE A 20 2.18 0.70 8.10
N LEU A 21 1.76 0.26 6.91
CA LEU A 21 2.44 -0.80 6.18
C LEU A 21 2.94 -0.31 4.82
N SER A 22 4.20 -0.63 4.50
CA SER A 22 4.79 -0.32 3.21
C SER A 22 5.77 -1.41 2.78
N GLY A 23 5.98 -1.52 1.46
CA GLY A 23 7.03 -2.35 0.90
C GLY A 23 7.16 -2.19 -0.61
N THR A 24 8.37 -2.49 -1.11
CA THR A 24 8.73 -2.44 -2.54
C THR A 24 8.69 -3.83 -3.17
N SER A 25 8.27 -3.92 -4.43
CA SER A 25 8.31 -5.15 -5.24
C SER A 25 7.53 -6.29 -4.56
N MET A 26 8.18 -7.41 -4.23
CA MET A 26 7.62 -8.49 -3.41
C MET A 26 7.03 -7.97 -2.07
N GLY A 27 7.63 -6.96 -1.47
CA GLY A 27 7.07 -6.27 -0.30
C GLY A 27 5.82 -5.45 -0.61
N GLY A 28 5.67 -4.96 -1.83
CA GLY A 28 4.45 -4.31 -2.34
C GLY A 28 3.30 -5.30 -2.47
N PHE A 29 3.56 -6.49 -3.03
CA PHE A 29 2.58 -7.61 -3.00
C PHE A 29 2.21 -7.97 -1.56
N GLY A 30 3.21 -8.11 -0.69
CA GLY A 30 2.98 -8.40 0.73
C GLY A 30 2.17 -7.32 1.45
N THR A 31 2.35 -6.05 1.07
CA THR A 31 1.57 -4.92 1.61
C THR A 31 0.09 -5.07 1.25
N TRP A 32 -0.20 -5.31 -0.03
CA TRP A 32 -1.56 -5.57 -0.51
C TRP A 32 -2.21 -6.78 0.16
N ALA A 33 -1.52 -7.92 0.17
CA ALA A 33 -2.04 -9.16 0.73
C ALA A 33 -2.28 -9.07 2.25
N THR A 34 -1.35 -8.46 2.99
CA THR A 34 -1.48 -8.32 4.45
C THR A 34 -2.63 -7.39 4.80
N ALA A 35 -2.77 -6.27 4.11
CA ALA A 35 -3.88 -5.33 4.34
C ALA A 35 -5.24 -5.91 3.90
N HIS A 36 -5.27 -6.75 2.88
CA HIS A 36 -6.48 -7.48 2.52
C HIS A 36 -6.95 -8.42 3.64
N GLU A 37 -6.02 -9.15 4.26
CA GLU A 37 -6.32 -10.08 5.34
C GLU A 37 -6.66 -9.37 6.66
N PHE A 38 -5.94 -8.28 6.96
CA PHE A 38 -6.06 -7.50 8.20
C PHE A 38 -6.33 -6.01 7.90
N PRO A 39 -7.49 -5.65 7.34
CA PRO A 39 -7.76 -4.28 6.87
C PRO A 39 -7.81 -3.25 7.99
N ASP A 40 -8.22 -3.65 9.20
CA ASP A 40 -8.33 -2.78 10.37
C ASP A 40 -7.01 -2.62 11.15
N MET A 41 -5.94 -3.31 10.75
CA MET A 41 -4.66 -3.29 11.47
C MET A 41 -3.83 -2.03 11.21
N PHE A 42 -4.06 -1.35 10.08
CA PHE A 42 -3.21 -0.24 9.63
C PHE A 42 -4.03 1.02 9.47
N ALA A 43 -3.44 2.15 9.86
CA ALA A 43 -4.01 3.47 9.62
C ALA A 43 -3.90 3.89 8.14
N GLY A 44 -2.97 3.30 7.40
CA GLY A 44 -2.80 3.48 5.97
C GLY A 44 -1.70 2.60 5.41
N ILE A 45 -1.73 2.37 4.09
CA ILE A 45 -0.75 1.52 3.41
C ILE A 45 -0.11 2.19 2.19
N VAL A 46 1.13 1.78 1.93
CA VAL A 46 2.00 2.34 0.88
C VAL A 46 2.66 1.21 0.08
N PRO A 47 1.92 0.55 -0.83
CA PRO A 47 2.48 -0.46 -1.72
C PRO A 47 3.28 0.20 -2.86
N VAL A 48 4.53 -0.23 -3.06
CA VAL A 48 5.45 0.34 -4.05
C VAL A 48 5.89 -0.74 -5.04
N SER A 49 5.75 -0.49 -6.35
CA SER A 49 6.09 -1.44 -7.43
C SER A 49 5.55 -2.87 -7.21
N GLY A 50 4.40 -2.96 -6.53
CA GLY A 50 3.73 -4.23 -6.20
C GLY A 50 2.55 -4.49 -7.14
N GLY A 51 2.17 -5.76 -7.26
CA GLY A 51 0.97 -6.17 -7.97
C GLY A 51 -0.09 -6.71 -7.02
N VAL A 52 -1.24 -7.04 -7.61
CA VAL A 52 -2.38 -7.64 -6.90
C VAL A 52 -2.63 -9.08 -7.34
N SER A 53 -1.63 -9.78 -7.87
CA SER A 53 -1.81 -11.18 -8.32
C SER A 53 -2.32 -12.13 -7.22
N GLU A 54 -2.10 -11.79 -5.95
CA GLU A 54 -2.57 -12.56 -4.78
C GLU A 54 -3.96 -12.14 -4.27
N ILE A 55 -4.49 -10.98 -4.71
CA ILE A 55 -5.78 -10.46 -4.26
C ILE A 55 -6.63 -10.04 -5.46
N ASN A 56 -7.89 -10.47 -5.50
CA ASN A 56 -8.72 -10.12 -6.64
C ASN A 56 -9.28 -8.70 -6.48
N GLN A 57 -9.32 -7.91 -7.55
CA GLN A 57 -9.96 -6.59 -7.59
C GLN A 57 -11.42 -6.60 -7.07
N TYR A 58 -12.14 -7.72 -7.19
CA TYR A 58 -13.50 -7.88 -6.62
C TYR A 58 -13.53 -7.85 -5.07
N GLN A 59 -12.37 -7.95 -4.43
CA GLN A 59 -12.21 -7.85 -2.97
C GLN A 59 -11.82 -6.42 -2.53
N ALA A 60 -11.81 -5.44 -3.45
CA ALA A 60 -11.49 -4.05 -3.16
C ALA A 60 -12.37 -3.43 -2.05
N HIS A 61 -13.59 -3.95 -1.83
CA HIS A 61 -14.47 -3.53 -0.72
C HIS A 61 -13.80 -3.64 0.67
N ARG A 62 -12.80 -4.53 0.83
CA ARG A 62 -12.04 -4.64 2.09
C ARG A 62 -11.17 -3.42 2.40
N PHE A 63 -10.83 -2.64 1.39
CA PHE A 63 -10.02 -1.44 1.51
C PHE A 63 -10.85 -0.15 1.60
N GLN A 64 -12.19 -0.25 1.62
CA GLN A 64 -13.07 0.92 1.54
C GLN A 64 -12.79 1.97 2.63
N HIS A 65 -12.44 1.53 3.84
CA HIS A 65 -12.12 2.42 4.96
C HIS A 65 -10.62 2.67 5.14
N LEU A 66 -9.76 1.95 4.40
CA LEU A 66 -8.32 1.97 4.57
C LEU A 66 -7.68 2.97 3.59
N PRO A 67 -7.03 4.04 4.07
CA PRO A 67 -6.27 4.93 3.21
C PRO A 67 -5.14 4.21 2.47
N VAL A 68 -5.08 4.37 1.15
CA VAL A 68 -4.05 3.77 0.31
C VAL A 68 -3.34 4.83 -0.52
N TRP A 69 -2.01 4.83 -0.51
CA TRP A 69 -1.21 5.58 -1.47
C TRP A 69 -0.18 4.66 -2.13
N ALA A 70 -0.50 4.18 -3.31
CA ALA A 70 0.36 3.33 -4.12
C ALA A 70 1.32 4.14 -4.99
N PHE A 71 2.47 3.55 -5.31
CA PHE A 71 3.50 4.15 -6.15
C PHE A 71 4.03 3.12 -7.16
N HIS A 72 4.21 3.53 -8.41
CA HIS A 72 4.66 2.65 -9.47
C HIS A 72 5.36 3.43 -10.61
N ASN A 73 6.31 2.80 -11.30
CA ASN A 73 6.86 3.34 -12.53
C ASN A 73 6.03 2.89 -13.74
N ARG A 74 5.77 3.76 -14.72
CA ARG A 74 5.02 3.41 -15.93
C ARG A 74 5.74 2.35 -16.77
N GLY A 75 7.05 2.45 -16.88
CA GLY A 75 7.90 1.55 -17.67
C GLY A 75 8.38 0.31 -16.92
N ASP A 76 7.75 -0.05 -15.80
CA ASP A 76 8.06 -1.28 -15.09
C ASP A 76 7.70 -2.51 -15.94
N GLU A 77 8.73 -3.22 -16.42
CA GLU A 77 8.56 -4.42 -17.23
C GLU A 77 8.39 -5.70 -16.41
N ILE A 78 8.73 -5.67 -15.10
CA ILE A 78 8.68 -6.82 -14.18
C ILE A 78 7.29 -6.94 -13.59
N VAL A 79 6.75 -5.85 -13.04
CA VAL A 79 5.38 -5.77 -12.52
C VAL A 79 4.68 -4.66 -13.27
N ARG A 80 3.59 -4.98 -13.97
CA ARG A 80 2.93 -3.97 -14.80
C ARG A 80 2.16 -3.00 -13.92
N TYR A 81 2.43 -1.69 -14.07
CA TYR A 81 1.76 -0.64 -13.30
C TYR A 81 0.21 -0.69 -13.41
N GLY A 82 -0.31 -1.23 -14.52
CA GLY A 82 -1.75 -1.43 -14.72
C GLY A 82 -2.42 -2.32 -13.66
N ASP A 83 -1.65 -3.13 -12.92
CA ASP A 83 -2.16 -3.85 -11.75
C ASP A 83 -2.47 -2.90 -10.59
N SER A 84 -1.60 -1.91 -10.35
CA SER A 84 -1.85 -0.86 -9.36
C SER A 84 -2.99 0.06 -9.80
N GLU A 85 -3.06 0.45 -11.07
CA GLU A 85 -4.13 1.29 -11.61
C GLU A 85 -5.51 0.67 -11.39
N ARG A 86 -5.70 -0.59 -11.82
CA ARG A 86 -6.98 -1.31 -11.64
C ARG A 86 -7.38 -1.48 -10.18
N MET A 87 -6.43 -1.74 -9.29
CA MET A 87 -6.75 -1.89 -7.87
C MET A 87 -7.23 -0.58 -7.27
N ILE A 88 -6.55 0.52 -7.58
CA ILE A 88 -6.90 1.85 -7.08
C ILE A 88 -8.28 2.28 -7.60
N GLU A 89 -8.57 2.06 -8.87
CA GLU A 89 -9.90 2.26 -9.46
C GLU A 89 -10.96 1.44 -8.72
N SER A 90 -10.71 0.13 -8.54
CA SER A 90 -11.67 -0.77 -7.88
C SER A 90 -11.95 -0.37 -6.42
N ILE A 91 -10.96 0.12 -5.68
CA ILE A 91 -11.14 0.63 -4.31
C ILE A 91 -12.02 1.88 -4.33
N ASN A 92 -11.74 2.82 -5.24
CA ASN A 92 -12.47 4.08 -5.33
C ASN A 92 -13.92 3.88 -5.85
N GLU A 93 -14.17 2.90 -6.72
CA GLU A 93 -15.53 2.51 -7.14
C GLU A 93 -16.40 2.01 -5.98
N GLN A 94 -15.78 1.45 -4.93
CA GLN A 94 -16.45 1.07 -3.70
C GLN A 94 -16.57 2.24 -2.70
N GLY A 95 -16.15 3.46 -3.06
CA GLY A 95 -16.17 4.63 -2.19
C GLY A 95 -14.98 4.72 -1.23
N GLY A 96 -13.88 4.02 -1.53
CA GLY A 96 -12.64 4.13 -0.77
C GLY A 96 -11.85 5.42 -1.06
N ASN A 97 -10.69 5.54 -0.41
CA ASN A 97 -9.77 6.66 -0.56
C ASN A 97 -8.37 6.16 -0.94
N ALA A 98 -8.20 5.86 -2.23
CA ALA A 98 -6.97 5.31 -2.76
C ALA A 98 -6.35 6.23 -3.82
N LYS A 99 -5.03 6.42 -3.74
CA LYS A 99 -4.22 7.24 -4.64
C LYS A 99 -3.13 6.40 -5.30
N LEU A 100 -2.85 6.69 -6.57
CA LEU A 100 -1.67 6.21 -7.29
C LEU A 100 -0.79 7.40 -7.70
N THR A 101 0.48 7.34 -7.37
CA THR A 101 1.50 8.17 -8.04
C THR A 101 2.23 7.30 -9.05
N VAL A 102 2.26 7.76 -10.31
CA VAL A 102 3.01 7.11 -11.38
C VAL A 102 4.25 7.94 -11.72
N TYR A 103 5.41 7.32 -11.73
CA TYR A 103 6.64 7.93 -12.24
C TYR A 103 6.85 7.51 -13.70
N GLU A 104 7.32 8.43 -14.53
CA GLU A 104 7.54 8.22 -15.96
C GLU A 104 8.96 7.69 -16.22
N GLU A 105 9.31 6.58 -15.55
CA GLU A 105 10.63 5.93 -15.61
C GLU A 105 10.52 4.51 -16.17
N ASP A 106 11.54 4.08 -16.92
CA ASP A 106 11.69 2.72 -17.46
C ASP A 106 12.48 1.83 -16.47
N SER A 107 11.94 1.64 -15.26
CA SER A 107 12.57 0.90 -14.17
C SER A 107 11.54 0.18 -13.32
N HIS A 108 11.94 -0.92 -12.66
CA HIS A 108 11.13 -1.55 -11.61
C HIS A 108 11.22 -0.81 -10.27
N ASP A 109 12.40 -0.23 -9.98
CA ASP A 109 12.67 0.38 -8.69
C ASP A 109 12.05 1.77 -8.61
N ALA A 110 11.16 1.97 -7.64
CA ALA A 110 10.47 3.24 -7.36
C ALA A 110 10.84 3.80 -5.98
N ASP A 111 12.08 3.54 -5.52
CA ASP A 111 12.59 3.89 -4.19
C ASP A 111 12.60 5.40 -3.90
N VAL A 112 12.57 6.24 -4.94
CA VAL A 112 12.38 7.70 -4.83
C VAL A 112 11.11 8.05 -4.03
N THR A 113 10.15 7.14 -3.97
CA THR A 113 8.97 7.23 -3.09
C THR A 113 9.33 7.51 -1.63
N TYR A 114 10.36 6.87 -1.08
CA TYR A 114 10.78 7.09 0.30
C TYR A 114 11.63 8.35 0.49
N GLN A 115 11.94 9.08 -0.59
CA GLN A 115 12.54 10.42 -0.53
C GLN A 115 11.48 11.51 -0.63
N ASN A 116 10.22 11.14 -0.93
CA ASN A 116 9.11 12.08 -1.05
C ASN A 116 8.61 12.50 0.34
N ILE A 117 8.86 13.77 0.71
CA ILE A 117 8.42 14.30 2.01
C ILE A 117 6.89 14.31 2.16
N ASP A 118 6.14 14.43 1.06
CA ASP A 118 4.68 14.45 1.07
C ASP A 118 4.09 13.11 1.51
N LEU A 119 4.81 12.00 1.28
CA LEU A 119 4.41 10.69 1.78
C LEU A 119 4.35 10.70 3.32
N TYR A 120 5.39 11.22 3.96
CA TYR A 120 5.47 11.29 5.42
C TYR A 120 4.47 12.30 6.00
N HIS A 121 4.28 13.44 5.34
CA HIS A 121 3.22 14.38 5.73
C HIS A 121 1.83 13.77 5.65
N TRP A 122 1.56 12.98 4.61
CA TRP A 122 0.30 12.25 4.48
C TRP A 122 0.14 11.20 5.59
N LEU A 123 1.14 10.34 5.80
CA LEU A 123 1.10 9.32 6.87
C LEU A 123 0.82 9.95 8.24
N LEU A 124 1.48 11.07 8.56
CA LEU A 124 1.30 11.77 9.85
C LEU A 124 -0.03 12.52 9.97
N SER A 125 -0.75 12.72 8.86
CA SER A 125 -2.06 13.38 8.83
C SER A 125 -3.24 12.44 9.02
N LEU A 126 -3.02 11.13 8.88
CA LEU A 126 -3.98 10.07 9.20
C LEU A 126 -4.13 9.92 10.73
#